data_AF-A0A3M1AU65-F1
#
_entry.id   AF-A0A3M1AU65-F1
#
_cell.length_a   1.000
_cell.length_b   1.000
_cell.length_c   1.000
_cell.angle_alpha   90.00
_cell.angle_beta   90.00
_cell.angle_gamma   90.00
#
_symmetry.space_group_name_H-M   'P 1'
#
loop_
_entity.id
_entity.type
_entity.pdbx_description
1 polymer ?
#
loop_
_entity_poly.entity_id
_entity_poly.type
_entity_poly.pdbx_seq_one_letter_code
_entity_poly.pdbx_strand_id
1 'polypeptide(L)' 'MLSVHSDEHFMKQALLEARKAYEQGEVPVGAVVVCNKQIIARAHNQTELLN' A
#
# COMPACT_ATOMS: atom_id res chain seq x y z
N MET A 1 -10.29 3.11 19.71
CA MET A 1 -9.78 1.73 19.58
C MET A 1 -9.48 1.48 18.11
N LEU A 2 -8.22 1.27 17.74
CA LEU A 2 -7.87 0.82 16.38
C LEU A 2 -8.13 -0.69 16.32
N SER A 3 -9.22 -1.09 15.67
CA SER A 3 -9.46 -2.49 15.32
C SER A 3 -8.41 -2.92 14.30
N VAL A 4 -7.79 -4.09 14.48
CA VAL A 4 -6.76 -4.64 13.57
C VAL A 4 -7.31 -4.89 12.15
N HIS A 5 -8.63 -4.83 11.98
CA HIS A 5 -9.33 -5.00 10.71
C HIS A 5 -10.13 -3.76 10.29
N SER A 6 -9.81 -2.57 10.79
CA SER A 6 -10.43 -1.34 10.31
C SER A 6 -9.83 -0.90 8.97
N ASP A 7 -10.60 -0.18 8.17
CA ASP A 7 -10.13 0.42 6.92
C ASP A 7 -8.90 1.31 7.15
N GLU A 8 -8.83 2.00 8.30
CA GLU A 8 -7.66 2.77 8.71
C GLU A 8 -6.40 1.91 8.88
N HIS A 9 -6.51 0.69 9.39
CA HIS A 9 -5.38 -0.22 9.52
C HIS A 9 -4.85 -0.61 8.13
N PHE A 10 -5.74 -0.97 7.21
CA PHE A 10 -5.36 -1.32 5.84
C PHE A 10 -4.82 -0.11 5.07
N MET A 11 -5.37 1.09 5.28
CA MET A 11 -4.84 2.32 4.68
C MET A 11 -3.49 2.75 5.20
N LYS A 12 -3.19 2.52 6.47
CA LYS A 12 -1.81 2.69 6.95
C LYS A 12 -0.83 1.79 6.20
N GLN A 13 -1.23 0.56 5.86
CA GLN A 13 -0.38 -0.34 5.06
C GLN A 13 -0.21 0.15 3.61
N ALA A 14 -1.28 0.65 2.97
CA ALA A 14 -1.18 1.24 1.64
C ALA A 14 -0.30 2.49 1.60
N LEU A 15 -0.38 3.35 2.63
CA LEU A 15 0.48 4.53 2.75
C LEU A 15 1.96 4.17 2.92
N LEU A 16 2.27 3.07 3.60
CA LEU A 16 3.65 2.56 3.68
C LEU A 16 4.18 2.15 2.31
N GLU A 17 3.35 1.52 1.46
CA GLU A 17 3.74 1.20 0.08
C GLU A 17 3.90 2.47 -0.78
N ALA A 18 3.01 3.45 -0.64
CA ALA A 18 3.12 4.73 -1.34
C ALA A 18 4.43 5.47 -1.00
N ARG A 19 4.86 5.39 0.27
CA ARG A 19 6.15 5.94 0.70
C ARG A 19 7.34 5.22 0.06
N LYS A 20 7.27 3.91 -0.15
CA LYS A 20 8.33 3.16 -0.86
C LYS A 20 8.45 3.62 -2.32
N ALA A 21 7.32 3.79 -3.02
CA ALA A 21 7.33 4.37 -4.36
C ALA A 21 7.99 5.77 -4.35
N TYR A 22 7.61 6.64 -3.42
CA TYR A 22 8.26 7.94 -3.27
C TYR A 22 9.78 7.85 -3.10
N GLU A 23 10.24 6.96 -2.20
CA GLU A 23 11.67 6.74 -1.94
C GLU A 23 12.42 6.16 -3.16
N GLN A 24 11.70 5.51 -4.08
CA GLN A 24 12.23 5.00 -5.36
C GLN A 24 12.16 6.02 -6.50
N GLY A 25 11.64 7.23 -6.25
CA GLY A 25 11.45 8.26 -7.29
C GLY A 25 10.21 8.04 -8.16
N GLU A 26 9.33 7.11 -7.78
CA GLU A 26 8.07 6.82 -8.44
C GLU A 26 6.93 7.72 -7.95
N VAL A 27 5.82 7.75 -8.69
CA VAL A 27 4.59 8.41 -8.23
C VAL A 27 4.12 7.75 -6.93
N PRO A 28 3.86 8.51 -5.83
CA PRO A 28 3.64 7.95 -4.49
C PRO A 28 2.23 7.35 -4.34
N VAL A 29 2.00 6.21 -5.00
CA VAL A 29 0.76 5.44 -4.95
C VAL A 29 1.06 4.05 -4.40
N GLY A 30 0.27 3.64 -3.42
CA GLY A 30 0.34 2.32 -2.80
C GLY A 30 -1.05 1.70 -2.70
N ALA A 31 -1.12 0.38 -2.85
CA ALA A 31 -2.35 -0.38 -2.83
C ALA A 31 -2.20 -1.66 -2.01
N VAL A 32 -3.29 -2.06 -1.34
CA VAL A 32 -3.38 -3.33 -0.62
C VAL A 32 -4.66 -4.05 -1.02
N VAL A 33 -4.58 -5.37 -1.19
CA VAL A 33 -5.75 -6.22 -1.45
C VAL A 33 -6.08 -7.00 -0.18
N VAL A 34 -7.31 -6.86 0.30
CA VAL A 34 -7.79 -7.51 1.53
C VAL A 34 -8.84 -8.53 1.18
N CYS A 35 -8.68 -9.76 1.67
CA CYS A 35 -9.66 -10.83 1.58
C CYS A 35 -9.80 -11.48 2.96
N ASN A 36 -11.03 -11.72 3.41
CA ASN A 36 -11.30 -12.31 4.73
C ASN A 36 -10.58 -11.60 5.89
N LYS A 37 -10.57 -10.26 5.86
CA LYS A 37 -9.90 -9.39 6.85
C LYS A 37 -8.37 -9.55 6.94
N GLN A 38 -7.76 -10.20 5.95
CA GLN A 38 -6.31 -10.38 5.83
C GLN A 38 -5.80 -9.72 4.54
N ILE A 39 -4.64 -9.08 4.60
CA ILE A 39 -3.97 -8.55 3.41
C ILE A 39 -3.36 -9.73 2.65
N ILE A 40 -3.76 -9.92 1.40
CA ILE A 40 -3.26 -10.98 0.51
C ILE A 40 -2.26 -10.45 -0.53
N ALA A 41 -2.24 -9.14 -0.79
CA ALA A 41 -1.27 -8.51 -1.67
C ALA A 41 -1.01 -7.05 -1.27
N ARG A 42 0.19 -6.57 -1.58
CA ARG A 42 0.64 -5.18 -1.40
C ARG A 42 1.47 -4.80 -2.62
N ALA A 43 1.26 -3.60 -3.15
CA ALA A 43 1.99 -3.09 -4.29
C ALA A 43 2.10 -1.56 -4.23
N HIS A 44 3.07 -1.02 -4.94
CA HIS A 44 3.25 0.42 -5.16
C HIS A 44 3.51 0.68 -6.64
N ASN A 45 3.45 1.95 -7.04
CA ASN A 45 3.72 2.35 -8.42
C ASN A 45 5.15 2.00 -8.85
N GLN A 46 5.32 1.51 -10.08
CA GLN A 46 6.61 1.08 -10.67
C GLN A 46 6.72 1.49 -12.14
N THR A 47 6.05 2.60 -12.51
CA THR A 47 5.91 3.00 -13.91
C THR A 47 7.24 3.46 -14.50
N GLU A 48 8.05 4.22 -13.74
CA GLU A 48 9.34 4.72 -14.19
C GLU A 48 10.40 3.61 -14.29
N LEU A 49 10.29 2.57 -13.47
CA LEU A 49 11.16 1.38 -13.49
C LEU A 49 10.88 0.40 -14.64
N LEU A 50 9.67 0.46 -15.24
CA LEU A 50 9.22 -0.47 -16.28
C LEU A 50 9.19 0.14 -17.69
N ASN A 51 9.61 1.41 -17.85
CA ASN A 51 9.65 2.14 -19.12
C ASN A 51 10.95 1.91 -19.92
#